data_AF-A0A1Y1N7E1-F1
#
_entry.id   AF-A0A1Y1N7E1-F1
#
_cell.length_a   1.000
_cell.length_b   1.000
_cell.length_c   1.000
_cell.angle_alpha   90.00
_cell.angle_beta   90.00
_cell.angle_gamma   90.00
#
_symmetry.space_group_name_H-M   'P 1'
#
loop_
_entity.id
_entity.type
_entity.pdbx_description
1 polymer ?
#
loop_
_entity_poly.entity_id
_entity_poly.type
_entity_poly.pdbx_seq_one_letter_code
_entity_poly.pdbx_strand_id
1 'polypeptide(L)'
;MPQEHSAISSTPKAQSLAQQHAGSTLPVDIRVETMVATLVVCLGIVIGSEKLHPIRWQVWAGKIERVGKAGFLDGNGKVDRDFRGSPFRMLEYRPSFLDIRKQRLAFAKWVKARDTL
;
A
#
# COMPACT_ATOMS: atom_id res chain seq x y z
N MET A 1 16.70 -35.64 -28.34
CA MET A 1 16.35 -34.25 -28.03
C MET A 1 17.09 -33.83 -26.77
N PRO A 2 18.23 -33.14 -26.94
CA PRO A 2 18.48 -31.89 -26.22
C PRO A 2 18.69 -30.73 -27.19
N GLN A 3 18.35 -29.52 -26.75
CA GLN A 3 18.29 -28.31 -27.57
C GLN A 3 19.65 -27.65 -27.77
N GLU A 4 19.93 -27.30 -29.02
CA GLU A 4 21.15 -26.64 -29.47
C GLU A 4 20.91 -25.14 -29.61
N HIS A 5 20.80 -24.43 -28.49
CA HIS A 5 20.73 -22.96 -28.48
C HIS A 5 21.73 -22.38 -27.48
N SER A 6 23.01 -22.44 -27.82
CA SER A 6 24.04 -21.60 -27.20
C SER A 6 25.11 -21.26 -28.23
N ALA A 7 24.78 -20.29 -29.08
CA ALA A 7 25.76 -19.51 -29.82
C ALA A 7 25.45 -18.04 -29.56
N ILE A 8 25.86 -17.54 -28.40
CA ILE A 8 25.96 -16.10 -28.17
C ILE A 8 27.12 -15.65 -29.06
N SER A 9 26.79 -15.15 -30.25
CA SER A 9 27.75 -14.50 -31.13
C SER A 9 28.16 -13.18 -30.47
N SER A 10 29.22 -13.20 -29.67
CA SER A 10 29.89 -12.00 -29.19
C SER A 10 30.54 -11.32 -30.38
N THR A 11 29.81 -10.40 -31.02
CA THR A 11 30.43 -9.43 -31.93
C THR A 11 31.23 -8.46 -31.07
N PRO A 12 32.57 -8.39 -31.22
CA PRO A 12 33.29 -7.24 -30.70
C PRO A 12 32.81 -6.06 -31.52
N LYS A 13 32.00 -5.19 -30.90
CA LYS A 13 31.68 -3.86 -31.42
C LYS A 13 32.96 -3.04 -31.27
N ALA A 14 33.94 -3.35 -32.11
CA ALA A 14 35.19 -2.64 -32.22
C ALA A 14 34.84 -1.20 -32.60
N GLN A 15 35.09 -0.30 -31.64
CA GLN A 15 35.70 0.99 -31.92
C GLN A 15 34.92 1.90 -32.89
N SER A 16 33.73 2.36 -32.47
CA SER A 16 33.18 3.65 -32.93
C SER A 16 32.04 4.22 -32.06
N LEU A 17 31.83 3.71 -30.85
CA LEU A 17 30.80 4.25 -29.94
C LEU A 17 31.31 5.27 -28.92
N ALA A 18 32.63 5.46 -28.81
CA ALA A 18 33.20 6.44 -27.91
C ALA A 18 33.23 7.87 -28.48
N GLN A 19 32.98 8.07 -29.79
CA GLN A 19 33.32 9.32 -30.48
C GLN A 19 32.16 9.98 -31.25
N GLN A 20 30.90 9.57 -31.10
CA GLN A 20 29.79 10.28 -31.78
C GLN A 20 28.50 10.32 -30.97
N HIS A 21 28.49 11.04 -29.85
CA HIS A 21 27.32 11.80 -29.37
C HIS A 21 27.61 12.64 -28.11
N ALA A 22 28.82 13.16 -27.90
CA ALA A 22 29.10 14.14 -26.85
C ALA A 22 28.55 15.56 -27.18
N GLY A 23 27.43 15.66 -27.90
CA GLY A 23 26.92 16.94 -28.40
C GLY A 23 25.61 16.89 -29.20
N SER A 24 24.97 15.72 -29.34
CA SER A 24 23.61 15.71 -29.87
C SER A 24 22.65 15.85 -28.70
N THR A 25 22.09 17.05 -28.63
CA THR A 25 20.96 17.34 -27.77
C THR A 25 19.78 16.49 -28.22
N LEU A 26 19.07 15.87 -27.27
CA LEU A 26 17.86 15.11 -27.56
C LEU A 26 16.89 15.97 -28.39
N PRO A 27 16.15 15.39 -29.37
CA PRO A 27 15.17 16.14 -30.13
C PRO A 27 14.21 16.93 -29.22
N VAL A 28 13.77 18.10 -29.65
CA VAL A 28 12.92 18.97 -28.81
C VAL A 28 11.59 18.31 -28.45
N ASP A 29 11.03 17.53 -29.38
CA ASP A 29 9.77 16.80 -29.21
C ASP A 29 9.82 15.85 -27.99
N ILE A 30 10.83 14.99 -27.94
CA ILE A 30 11.03 14.05 -26.82
C ILE A 30 11.35 14.76 -25.49
N ARG A 31 12.00 15.92 -25.52
CA ARG A 31 12.23 16.73 -24.31
C ARG A 31 10.92 17.29 -23.75
N VAL A 32 10.07 17.83 -24.62
CA VAL A 32 8.78 18.37 -24.20
C VAL A 32 7.87 17.25 -23.70
N GLU A 33 7.81 16.13 -24.43
CA GLU A 33 7.01 14.97 -24.04
C GLU A 33 7.42 14.42 -22.66
N THR A 34 8.71 14.25 -22.41
CA THR A 34 9.21 13.74 -21.11
C THR A 34 8.96 14.72 -19.96
N MET A 35 9.05 16.03 -20.20
CA MET A 35 8.67 17.04 -19.20
C MET A 35 7.18 16.98 -18.87
N VAL A 36 6.32 16.91 -19.89
CA VAL A 36 4.86 16.81 -19.70
C VAL A 36 4.49 15.51 -19.02
N ALA A 37 5.04 14.37 -19.45
CA ALA A 37 4.81 13.07 -18.85
C ALA A 37 5.23 13.05 -17.37
N THR A 38 6.38 13.63 -17.04
CA THR A 38 6.85 13.74 -15.64
C THR A 38 5.88 14.56 -14.81
N LEU A 39 5.40 15.71 -15.32
CA LEU A 39 4.42 16.53 -14.62
C LEU A 39 3.10 15.78 -14.40
N VAL A 40 2.59 15.08 -15.42
CA VAL A 40 1.37 14.27 -15.30
C VAL A 40 1.54 13.16 -14.27
N VAL A 41 2.69 12.48 -14.24
CA VAL A 41 2.99 11.45 -13.24
C VAL A 41 3.04 12.06 -11.84
N CYS A 42 3.73 13.18 -11.64
CA CYS A 42 3.78 13.87 -10.36
C CYS A 42 2.39 14.30 -9.89
N LEU A 43 1.59 14.88 -10.79
CA LEU A 43 0.20 15.28 -10.49
C LEU A 43 -0.67 14.06 -10.18
N GLY A 44 -0.53 12.97 -10.93
CA GLY A 44 -1.27 11.73 -10.70
C GLY A 44 -0.96 11.11 -9.34
N ILE A 45 0.31 11.12 -8.92
CA ILE A 45 0.73 10.65 -7.59
C ILE A 45 0.15 11.55 -6.49
N VAL A 46 0.19 12.87 -6.67
CA VAL A 46 -0.32 13.83 -5.67
C VAL A 46 -1.85 13.74 -5.53
N ILE A 47 -2.57 13.67 -6.64
CA ILE A 47 -4.05 13.56 -6.64
C ILE A 47 -4.48 12.18 -6.14
N GLY A 48 -3.73 11.13 -6.47
CA GLY A 48 -3.98 9.76 -6.00
C GLY A 48 -3.56 9.50 -4.55
N SER A 49 -2.87 10.45 -3.91
CA SER A 49 -2.49 10.33 -2.50
C SER A 49 -3.74 10.42 -1.61
N GLU A 50 -3.85 9.54 -0.62
CA GLU A 50 -4.90 9.61 0.39
C GLU A 50 -4.83 10.96 1.10
N LYS A 51 -5.99 11.58 1.36
CA LYS A 51 -6.07 12.89 2.02
C LYS A 51 -5.33 12.83 3.36
N LEU A 52 -4.50 13.84 3.65
CA LEU A 52 -3.83 13.93 4.95
C LEU A 52 -4.87 13.91 6.07
N HIS A 53 -4.85 12.84 6.85
CA HIS A 53 -5.75 12.70 7.99
C HIS A 53 -5.40 13.71 9.08
N PRO A 54 -6.39 14.12 9.90
CA PRO A 54 -6.14 15.00 11.02
C PRO A 54 -5.16 14.33 12.01
N ILE A 55 -3.98 14.94 12.16
CA ILE A 55 -2.94 14.57 13.14
C ILE A 55 -3.47 14.62 14.59
N ARG A 56 -4.58 15.34 14.83
CA ARG A 56 -5.19 15.48 16.15
C ARG A 56 -6.04 14.26 16.50
N TRP A 57 -5.42 13.28 17.16
CA TRP A 57 -6.08 12.09 17.70
C TRP A 57 -7.29 12.41 18.60
N GLN A 58 -7.27 13.53 19.31
CA GLN A 58 -8.39 13.99 20.16
C GLN A 58 -9.67 14.25 19.34
N VAL A 59 -9.54 14.85 18.16
CA VAL A 59 -10.68 15.15 17.28
C VAL A 59 -11.21 13.85 16.67
N TRP A 60 -10.32 12.95 16.27
CA TRP A 60 -10.69 11.66 15.70
C TRP A 60 -11.37 10.75 16.73
N ALA A 61 -10.83 10.67 17.96
CA ALA A 61 -11.43 9.94 19.06
C ALA A 61 -12.82 10.50 19.42
N GLY A 62 -12.95 11.84 19.54
CA GLY A 62 -14.23 12.47 19.81
C GLY A 62 -15.27 12.27 18.69
N LYS A 63 -14.82 12.18 17.43
CA LYS A 63 -15.69 11.84 16.30
C LYS A 63 -16.17 10.39 16.38
N ILE A 64 -15.29 9.44 16.70
CA ILE A 64 -15.66 8.02 16.86
C ILE A 64 -16.63 7.81 18.03
N GLU A 65 -16.42 8.49 19.16
CA GLU A 65 -17.30 8.37 20.33
C GLU A 65 -18.72 8.88 20.03
N ARG A 66 -18.85 9.99 19.29
CA ARG A 66 -20.16 10.58 18.95
C ARG A 66 -20.88 9.87 17.81
N VAL A 67 -20.14 9.36 16.82
CA VAL A 67 -20.71 8.82 15.57
C VAL A 67 -20.83 7.29 15.62
N GLY A 68 -20.12 6.63 16.54
CA GLY A 68 -20.06 5.19 16.66
C GLY A 68 -19.46 4.52 15.41
N LYS A 69 -19.39 3.18 15.41
CA LYS A 69 -18.96 2.40 14.22
C LYS A 69 -19.91 2.56 13.02
N ALA A 70 -21.14 3.02 13.26
CA ALA A 70 -22.19 3.12 12.25
C ALA A 70 -22.01 4.30 11.29
N GLY A 71 -21.45 5.43 11.71
CA GLY A 71 -21.19 6.56 10.79
C GLY A 71 -19.81 6.56 10.15
N PHE A 72 -19.11 5.43 10.22
CA PHE A 72 -17.95 5.10 9.38
C PHE A 72 -18.30 4.04 8.32
N LEU A 73 -19.60 3.85 8.08
CA LEU A 73 -20.09 3.13 6.92
C LEU A 73 -20.17 4.13 5.77
N ASP A 74 -19.45 3.84 4.70
CA ASP A 74 -19.63 4.52 3.43
C ASP A 74 -21.10 4.35 2.98
N GLY A 75 -21.63 5.25 2.14
CA GLY A 75 -23.05 5.24 1.73
C GLY A 75 -23.58 3.93 1.10
N ASN A 76 -22.69 2.95 0.89
CA ASN A 76 -22.94 1.59 0.43
C ASN A 76 -22.92 0.52 1.56
N GLY A 77 -22.91 0.92 2.84
CA GLY A 77 -22.86 0.00 3.99
C GLY A 77 -21.54 -0.74 4.17
N LYS A 78 -20.48 -0.36 3.43
CA LYS A 78 -19.12 -0.87 3.63
C LYS A 78 -18.40 0.01 4.65
N VAL A 79 -17.59 -0.61 5.51
CA VAL A 79 -16.67 0.14 6.37
C VAL A 79 -15.80 0.99 5.45
N ASP A 80 -15.88 2.31 5.63
CA ASP A 80 -15.08 3.29 4.93
C ASP A 80 -13.60 2.86 5.03
N ARG A 81 -12.88 2.91 3.90
CA ARG A 81 -11.48 2.46 3.84
C ARG A 81 -10.59 3.24 4.82
N ASP A 82 -11.06 4.40 5.25
CA ASP A 82 -10.41 5.28 6.21
C ASP A 82 -10.64 4.88 7.68
N PHE A 83 -11.49 3.88 7.97
CA PHE A 83 -11.74 3.44 9.34
C PHE A 83 -10.58 2.61 9.91
N ARG A 84 -9.67 3.27 10.62
CA ARG A 84 -8.56 2.61 11.35
C ARG A 84 -8.93 2.09 12.75
N GLY A 85 -10.20 2.13 13.18
CA GLY A 85 -10.63 1.71 14.53
C GLY A 85 -10.53 2.83 15.58
N SER A 86 -10.63 2.57 16.89
CA SER A 86 -10.39 3.63 17.89
C SER A 86 -8.89 3.80 18.15
N PRO A 87 -8.36 5.05 18.29
CA PRO A 87 -6.94 5.29 18.60
C PRO A 87 -6.54 4.68 19.94
N PHE A 88 -7.48 4.67 20.88
CA PHE A 88 -7.29 4.14 22.22
C PHE A 88 -7.53 2.64 22.33
N ARG A 89 -7.77 1.94 21.21
CA ARG A 89 -8.04 0.50 21.25
C ARG A 89 -6.94 -0.30 21.94
N MET A 90 -5.69 0.13 21.81
CA MET A 90 -4.55 -0.51 22.50
C MET A 90 -4.61 -0.31 24.02
N LEU A 91 -5.09 0.85 24.48
CA LEU A 91 -5.27 1.17 25.89
C LEU A 91 -6.48 0.48 26.50
N GLU A 92 -7.57 0.36 25.74
CA GLU A 92 -8.78 -0.38 26.13
C GLU A 92 -8.55 -1.90 26.15
N TYR A 93 -7.85 -2.43 25.14
CA TYR A 93 -7.60 -3.86 24.99
C TYR A 93 -6.67 -4.41 26.07
N ARG A 94 -5.88 -3.54 26.76
CA ARG A 94 -5.01 -3.90 27.89
C ARG A 94 -4.35 -5.28 27.68
N PRO A 95 -3.46 -5.45 26.69
CA PRO A 95 -2.92 -6.77 26.33
C PRO A 95 -2.25 -7.50 27.51
N SER A 96 -1.69 -6.73 28.45
CA SER A 96 -1.07 -7.24 29.68
C SER A 96 -2.07 -7.78 30.73
N PHE A 97 -3.36 -7.53 30.59
CA PHE A 97 -4.43 -7.97 31.51
C PHE A 97 -5.40 -8.97 30.87
N LEU A 98 -4.99 -9.62 29.78
CA LEU A 98 -5.79 -10.66 29.15
C LEU A 98 -5.88 -11.89 30.07
N ASP A 99 -7.10 -12.35 30.33
CA ASP A 99 -7.33 -13.61 31.04
C ASP A 99 -7.04 -14.79 30.11
N ILE A 100 -5.78 -15.23 30.13
CA ILE A 100 -5.26 -16.33 29.30
C ILE A 100 -6.05 -17.62 29.55
N ARG A 101 -6.55 -17.85 30.77
CA ARG A 101 -7.30 -19.08 31.10
C ARG A 101 -8.66 -19.09 30.42
N LYS A 102 -9.37 -17.95 30.45
CA LYS A 102 -10.65 -17.81 29.72
C LYS A 102 -10.47 -17.96 28.22
N GLN A 103 -9.42 -17.36 27.64
CA GLN A 103 -9.12 -17.49 26.21
C GLN A 103 -8.85 -18.94 25.81
N ARG A 104 -8.04 -19.67 26.59
CA ARG A 104 -7.76 -21.10 26.34
C ARG A 104 -9.00 -21.97 26.45
N LEU A 105 -9.87 -21.70 27.43
CA LEU A 105 -11.13 -22.43 27.59
C LEU A 105 -12.09 -22.17 26.41
N ALA A 106 -12.20 -20.92 25.96
CA ALA A 106 -13.01 -20.56 24.81
C ALA A 106 -12.51 -21.24 23.53
N PHE A 107 -11.20 -21.26 23.30
CA PHE A 107 -10.59 -21.96 22.18
C PHE A 107 -10.85 -23.47 22.23
N ALA A 108 -10.63 -24.11 23.39
CA ALA A 108 -10.89 -25.53 23.57
C ALA A 108 -12.36 -25.90 23.32
N LYS A 109 -13.29 -25.05 23.78
CA LYS A 109 -14.73 -25.20 23.52
C LYS A 109 -15.05 -25.07 22.03
N TRP A 110 -14.43 -24.12 21.34
CA TRP A 110 -14.61 -23.90 19.90
C TRP A 110 -14.08 -25.09 19.07
N VAL A 111 -12.88 -25.61 19.38
CA VAL A 111 -12.32 -26.79 18.70
C VAL A 111 -13.26 -27.99 18.86
N LYS A 112 -13.69 -28.27 20.09
CA LYS A 112 -14.61 -29.38 20.38
C LYS A 112 -15.95 -29.24 19.65
N ALA A 113 -16.48 -28.02 19.54
CA ALA A 113 -17.70 -27.75 18.79
C ALA A 113 -17.53 -27.92 17.28
N ARG A 114 -16.32 -27.74 16.76
CA ARG A 114 -16.00 -27.94 15.34
C ARG A 114 -15.82 -29.42 14.98
N ASP A 115 -15.29 -30.22 15.91
CA ASP A 115 -15.07 -31.66 15.72
C ASP A 115 -16.35 -32.50 15.92
N THR A 116 -17.44 -31.88 16.40
CA THR A 116 -18.75 -32.51 16.61
C THR A 116 -19.78 -32.19 15.52
N LEU A 117 -19.38 -31.44 14.50
CA LEU A 117 -20.09 -31.20 13.23
C LEU A 117 -19.49 -32.08 12.13
#